data_AF-A0A9X9A0H6-F1
#
_entry.id   AF-A0A9X9A0H6-F1
#
_cell.length_a   1.000
_cell.length_b   1.000
_cell.length_c   1.000
_cell.angle_alpha   90.00
_cell.angle_beta   90.00
_cell.angle_gamma   90.00
#
_symmetry.space_group_name_H-M   'P 1'
#
loop_
_entity.id
_entity.type
_entity.pdbx_description
1 polymer ?
#
loop_
_entity_poly.entity_id
_entity_poly.type
_entity_poly.pdbx_seq_one_letter_code
_entity_poly.pdbx_strand_id
1 'polypeptide(L)'
;EDTEIVGKKLEKECAIFYTKGGNSITANKVIVAAGYEGLEFKKEKNATLISSYAVVTNPVEDLSSWYKRTLIWETARPYIYMRTTADNRIIIGGLDEDTNIAQERDSKLIHKKEKLVNEFNKLF
;
A
#
# COMPACT_ATOMS: atom_id res chain seq x y z
N GLU A 1 13.17 -11.38 9.32
CA GLU A 1 12.47 -12.67 9.42
C GLU A 1 12.72 -13.43 8.13
N ASP A 2 13.21 -14.66 8.21
CA ASP A 2 13.63 -15.46 7.04
C ASP A 2 12.58 -16.52 6.68
N THR A 3 11.31 -16.11 6.66
CA THR A 3 10.13 -16.99 6.54
C THR A 3 9.29 -16.72 5.31
N GLU A 4 9.82 -15.99 4.31
CA GLU A 4 9.18 -15.80 3.00
C GLU A 4 8.85 -17.16 2.37
N ILE A 5 7.58 -17.38 2.02
CA ILE A 5 7.12 -18.62 1.39
C ILE A 5 7.38 -18.57 -0.12
N VAL A 6 8.14 -19.54 -0.63
CA VAL A 6 8.51 -19.63 -2.05
C VAL A 6 7.94 -20.88 -2.74
N GLY A 7 7.30 -21.77 -1.98
CA GLY A 7 6.71 -22.99 -2.51
C GLY A 7 5.63 -23.55 -1.60
N LYS A 8 4.71 -24.32 -2.20
CA LYS A 8 3.64 -25.00 -1.47
C LYS A 8 3.34 -26.37 -2.06
N LYS A 9 2.97 -27.31 -1.19
CA LYS A 9 2.36 -28.59 -1.53
C LYS A 9 1.08 -28.73 -0.71
N LEU A 10 -0.05 -28.83 -1.39
CA LEU A 10 -1.37 -28.97 -0.75
C LEU A 10 -1.81 -30.43 -0.87
N GLU A 11 -1.95 -31.11 0.25
CA GLU A 11 -2.42 -32.49 0.34
C GLU A 11 -3.83 -32.53 0.97
N LYS A 12 -4.45 -33.72 1.02
CA LYS A 12 -5.82 -33.86 1.53
C LYS A 12 -5.96 -33.49 3.02
N GLU A 13 -4.93 -33.75 3.82
CA GLU A 13 -4.98 -33.63 5.28
C GLU A 13 -4.04 -32.55 5.85
N CYS A 14 -3.09 -32.08 5.05
CA CYS A 14 -2.15 -31.04 5.45
C CYS A 14 -1.67 -30.18 4.27
N ALA A 15 -1.15 -29.01 4.60
CA ALA A 15 -0.42 -28.14 3.70
C ALA A 15 1.04 -28.08 4.16
N ILE A 16 1.95 -28.12 3.20
CA ILE A 16 3.39 -27.97 3.41
C ILE A 16 3.84 -26.72 2.65
N PHE A 17 4.52 -25.80 3.33
CA PHE A 17 5.13 -24.62 2.73
C PHE A 17 6.64 -24.67 2.85
N TYR A 18 7.32 -24.17 1.82
CA TYR A 18 8.77 -24.07 1.78
C TYR A 18 9.16 -22.60 1.89
N THR A 19 10.00 -22.30 2.86
CA THR A 19 10.56 -20.98 3.06
C THR A 19 11.77 -20.77 2.15
N LYS A 20 12.06 -19.52 1.78
CA LYS A 20 13.28 -19.17 1.05
C LYS A 20 14.57 -19.59 1.75
N GLY A 21 14.55 -19.61 3.09
CA GLY A 21 15.65 -20.09 3.93
C GLY A 21 15.83 -21.62 3.95
N GLY A 22 15.07 -22.37 3.13
CA GLY A 22 15.19 -23.83 3.01
C GLY A 22 14.41 -24.63 4.07
N ASN A 23 13.76 -23.96 5.03
CA ASN A 23 12.90 -24.62 6.02
C ASN A 23 11.56 -25.02 5.42
N SER A 24 10.90 -26.01 6.05
CA SER A 24 9.53 -26.40 5.73
C SER A 24 8.58 -26.23 6.91
N ILE A 25 7.34 -25.85 6.63
CA ILE A 25 6.26 -25.66 7.62
C ILE A 25 5.10 -26.55 7.21
N THR A 26 4.66 -27.43 8.11
CA THR A 26 3.51 -28.32 7.90
C THR A 26 2.36 -27.93 8.82
N ALA A 27 1.15 -27.79 8.27
CA ALA A 27 -0.03 -27.43 9.04
C ALA A 27 -1.31 -28.08 8.48
N ASN A 28 -2.25 -28.44 9.36
CA ASN A 28 -3.58 -28.94 8.94
C ASN A 28 -4.52 -27.82 8.50
N LYS A 29 -4.30 -26.58 8.99
CA LYS A 29 -5.09 -25.40 8.65
C LYS A 29 -4.17 -24.24 8.35
N VAL A 30 -4.54 -23.43 7.35
CA VAL A 30 -3.74 -22.31 6.86
C VAL A 30 -4.66 -21.11 6.69
N ILE A 31 -4.24 -19.96 7.21
CA ILE A 31 -4.87 -18.67 6.96
C ILE A 31 -3.89 -17.85 6.12
N VAL A 32 -4.28 -17.50 4.90
CA VAL A 32 -3.46 -16.64 4.02
C VAL A 32 -3.86 -15.19 4.26
N ALA A 33 -3.01 -14.45 4.95
CA ALA A 33 -3.16 -13.01 5.23
C ALA A 33 -2.05 -12.18 4.57
N ALA A 34 -1.62 -12.60 3.37
CA ALA A 34 -0.46 -12.07 2.67
C ALA A 34 -0.77 -10.83 1.80
N GLY A 35 -1.79 -10.03 2.13
CA GLY A 35 -2.13 -8.84 1.34
C GLY A 35 -2.34 -9.14 -0.15
N TYR A 36 -1.68 -8.36 -1.02
CA TYR A 36 -1.78 -8.48 -2.48
C TYR A 36 -1.11 -9.76 -3.01
N GLU A 37 -0.06 -10.21 -2.33
CA GLU A 37 0.69 -11.43 -2.61
C GLU A 37 -0.17 -12.69 -2.36
N GLY A 38 -1.29 -12.55 -1.65
CA GLY A 38 -2.33 -13.57 -1.55
C GLY A 38 -2.86 -14.06 -2.90
N LEU A 39 -2.79 -13.23 -3.96
CA LEU A 39 -3.21 -13.62 -5.31
C LEU A 39 -2.31 -14.71 -5.93
N GLU A 40 -1.08 -14.87 -5.47
CA GLU A 40 -0.21 -16.00 -5.83
C GLU A 40 -0.67 -17.29 -5.15
N PHE A 41 -1.30 -17.19 -3.97
CA PHE A 41 -1.87 -18.33 -3.29
C PHE A 41 -3.17 -18.79 -3.95
N LYS A 42 -4.04 -17.85 -4.32
CA LYS A 42 -5.31 -18.11 -4.99
C LYS A 42 -5.67 -16.94 -5.91
N LYS A 43 -5.79 -17.21 -7.21
CA LYS A 43 -6.27 -16.20 -8.17
C LYS A 43 -7.74 -15.90 -7.91
N GLU A 44 -8.03 -14.65 -7.57
CA GLU A 44 -9.40 -14.14 -7.45
C GLU A 44 -9.73 -13.32 -8.69
N LYS A 45 -10.75 -13.73 -9.46
CA LYS A 45 -11.10 -13.11 -10.75
C LYS A 45 -11.53 -11.65 -10.64
N ASN A 46 -12.03 -11.25 -9.47
CA ASN A 46 -12.56 -9.92 -9.21
C ASN A 46 -11.56 -9.01 -8.48
N ALA A 47 -10.33 -9.46 -8.25
CA ALA A 47 -9.30 -8.67 -7.61
C ALA A 47 -8.45 -7.95 -8.65
N THR A 48 -8.41 -6.62 -8.57
CA THR A 48 -7.54 -5.78 -9.40
C THR A 48 -6.46 -5.16 -8.52
N LEU A 49 -5.22 -5.20 -9.00
CA LEU A 49 -4.11 -4.49 -8.39
C LEU A 49 -3.97 -3.13 -9.05
N ILE A 50 -4.03 -2.08 -8.24
CA ILE A 50 -3.82 -0.68 -8.66
C ILE A 50 -2.64 -0.10 -7.91
N SER A 51 -2.03 0.94 -8.47
CA SER A 51 -0.99 1.72 -7.81
C SER A 51 -1.58 3.03 -7.30
N SER A 52 -1.36 3.33 -6.02
CA SER A 52 -1.65 4.63 -5.42
C SER A 52 -0.34 5.30 -5.03
N TYR A 53 -0.33 6.63 -5.00
CA TYR A 53 0.86 7.43 -4.72
C TYR A 53 0.67 8.18 -3.41
N ALA A 54 1.75 8.34 -2.65
CA ALA A 54 1.75 9.15 -1.44
C ALA A 54 3.08 9.90 -1.29
N VAL A 55 3.00 11.08 -0.69
CA VAL A 55 4.13 11.89 -0.25
C VAL A 55 3.98 12.12 1.25
N VAL A 56 5.11 12.09 1.95
CA VAL A 56 5.20 12.47 3.35
C VAL A 56 6.16 13.65 3.48
N THR A 57 5.78 14.64 4.27
CA THR A 57 6.65 15.78 4.57
C THR A 57 7.69 15.43 5.64
N ASN A 58 8.69 16.28 5.79
CA ASN A 58 9.38 16.42 7.07
C ASN A 58 8.39 16.90 8.15
N PRO A 59 8.73 16.76 9.45
CA PRO A 59 7.92 17.36 10.51
C PRO A 59 7.72 18.84 10.23
N VAL A 60 6.47 19.28 10.33
CA VAL A 60 6.03 20.67 10.14
C VAL A 60 5.93 21.31 11.51
N GLU A 61 6.58 22.46 11.68
CA GLU A 61 6.65 23.15 12.97
C GLU A 61 5.27 23.61 13.45
N ASP A 62 4.44 24.10 12.53
CA ASP A 62 3.10 24.60 12.83
C ASP A 62 2.03 23.97 11.92
N LEU A 63 1.07 23.32 12.55
CA LEU A 63 -0.13 22.75 11.92
C LEU A 63 -1.41 23.38 12.49
N SER A 64 -1.32 24.57 13.10
CA SER A 64 -2.43 25.27 13.74
C SER A 64 -3.56 25.63 12.77
N SER A 65 -3.23 25.90 11.50
CA SER A 65 -4.20 26.13 10.42
C SER A 65 -5.04 24.88 10.10
N TRP A 66 -4.54 23.69 10.46
CA TRP A 66 -5.22 22.43 10.21
C TRP A 66 -6.27 22.14 11.29
N TYR A 67 -7.53 22.42 10.98
CA TYR A 67 -8.63 22.24 11.91
C TYR A 67 -8.66 20.85 12.54
N LYS A 68 -8.40 20.81 13.86
CA LYS A 68 -8.40 19.61 14.70
C LYS A 68 -7.57 18.44 14.16
N ARG A 69 -6.57 18.70 13.30
CA ARG A 69 -5.76 17.66 12.65
C ARG A 69 -6.61 16.58 11.95
N THR A 70 -7.79 16.94 11.45
CA THR A 70 -8.74 15.99 10.87
C THR A 70 -8.19 15.37 9.58
N LEU A 71 -8.60 14.15 9.27
CA LEU A 71 -8.44 13.58 7.94
C LEU A 71 -9.29 14.40 6.95
N ILE A 72 -8.67 14.81 5.84
CA ILE A 72 -9.35 15.41 4.70
C ILE A 72 -9.35 14.36 3.59
N TRP A 73 -10.52 14.09 3.02
CA TRP A 73 -10.70 13.10 1.94
C TRP A 73 -11.73 13.65 0.95
N GLU A 74 -11.36 13.76 -0.33
CA GLU A 74 -12.28 14.17 -1.39
C GLU A 74 -12.89 13.01 -2.17
N THR A 75 -14.03 13.24 -2.82
CA THR A 75 -14.78 12.20 -3.53
C THR A 75 -14.39 12.06 -5.01
N ALA A 76 -13.43 12.82 -5.51
CA ALA A 76 -13.01 12.79 -6.90
C ALA A 76 -12.41 11.42 -7.31
N ARG A 77 -12.23 11.22 -8.63
CA ARG A 77 -11.59 10.04 -9.21
C ARG A 77 -10.58 10.49 -10.27
N PRO A 78 -9.26 10.40 -9.98
CA PRO A 78 -8.66 9.95 -8.72
C PRO A 78 -8.97 10.91 -7.56
N TYR A 79 -9.04 10.38 -6.34
CA TYR A 79 -9.20 11.19 -5.12
C TYR A 79 -7.84 11.64 -4.60
N ILE A 80 -7.89 12.64 -3.72
CA ILE A 80 -6.83 13.06 -2.81
C ILE A 80 -7.31 12.84 -1.37
N TYR A 81 -6.41 12.33 -0.55
CA TYR A 81 -6.56 12.38 0.90
C TYR A 81 -5.34 13.03 1.51
N MET A 82 -5.52 13.67 2.65
CA MET A 82 -4.42 14.20 3.42
C MET A 82 -4.70 14.13 4.91
N ARG A 83 -3.68 13.78 5.68
CA ARG A 83 -3.75 13.63 7.14
C ARG A 83 -2.44 13.99 7.79
N THR A 84 -2.50 14.28 9.08
CA THR A 84 -1.30 14.49 9.89
C THR A 84 -0.88 13.20 10.60
N THR A 85 0.37 13.15 11.04
CA THR A 85 0.91 12.10 11.91
C THR A 85 1.13 12.65 13.32
N ALA A 86 1.34 11.75 14.29
CA ALA A 86 1.66 12.12 15.67
C ALA A 86 2.99 12.89 15.80
N ASP A 87 3.93 12.67 14.88
CA ASP A 87 5.23 13.36 14.80
C ASP A 87 5.21 14.58 13.85
N ASN A 88 4.05 15.22 13.69
CA ASN A 88 3.85 16.47 12.94
C ASN A 88 4.17 16.41 11.45
N ARG A 89 4.04 15.27 10.77
CA ARG A 89 4.16 15.20 9.32
C ARG A 89 2.79 15.27 8.66
N ILE A 90 2.78 15.63 7.39
CA ILE A 90 1.59 15.53 6.53
C ILE A 90 1.82 14.38 5.56
N ILE A 91 0.86 13.47 5.48
CA ILE A 91 0.76 12.46 4.43
C ILE A 91 -0.29 12.96 3.43
N ILE A 92 0.08 13.04 2.16
CA ILE A 92 -0.80 13.38 1.05
C ILE A 92 -0.79 12.19 0.10
N GLY A 93 -1.95 11.65 -0.29
CA GLY A 93 -1.98 10.51 -1.19
C GLY A 93 -3.24 10.40 -2.04
N GLY A 94 -3.25 9.40 -2.90
CA GLY A 94 -4.27 9.16 -3.92
C GLY A 94 -3.65 9.07 -5.31
N LEU A 95 -4.27 9.73 -6.30
CA LEU A 95 -3.81 9.70 -7.71
C LEU A 95 -3.69 8.28 -8.29
N ASP A 96 -4.59 7.40 -7.86
CA ASP A 96 -4.65 5.98 -8.23
C ASP A 96 -4.56 5.74 -9.74
N GLU A 97 -3.87 4.67 -10.13
CA GLU A 97 -3.73 4.23 -11.52
C GLU A 97 -3.85 2.71 -11.65
N ASP A 98 -4.44 2.28 -12.76
CA ASP A 98 -4.59 0.88 -13.15
C ASP A 98 -3.28 0.29 -13.71
N THR A 99 -2.21 0.34 -12.92
CA THR A 99 -0.96 -0.37 -13.20
C THR A 99 -0.45 -1.07 -11.95
N ASN A 100 -0.03 -2.31 -12.12
CA ASN A 100 0.71 -3.08 -11.11
C ASN A 100 2.17 -3.30 -11.53
N ILE A 101 2.60 -2.69 -12.64
CA ILE A 101 3.95 -2.81 -13.18
C ILE A 101 4.84 -1.80 -12.46
N ALA A 102 5.77 -2.31 -11.65
CA ALA A 102 6.64 -1.46 -10.83
C ALA A 102 7.38 -0.40 -11.65
N GLN A 103 7.91 -0.76 -12.82
CA GLN A 103 8.65 0.18 -13.67
C GLN A 103 7.78 1.35 -14.19
N GLU A 104 6.53 1.06 -14.60
CA GLU A 104 5.59 2.10 -15.03
C GLU A 104 5.21 3.01 -13.87
N ARG A 105 4.87 2.41 -12.72
CA ARG A 105 4.53 3.14 -11.50
C ARG A 105 5.66 4.07 -11.09
N ASP A 106 6.88 3.55 -11.05
CA ASP A 106 8.07 4.24 -10.54
C ASP A 106 8.49 5.38 -11.47
N SER A 107 8.31 5.22 -12.78
CA SER A 107 8.57 6.28 -13.76
C SER A 107 7.74 7.56 -13.52
N LYS A 108 6.61 7.45 -12.81
CA LYS A 108 5.67 8.55 -12.55
C LYS A 108 5.87 9.21 -11.18
N LEU A 109 6.76 8.70 -10.32
CA LEU A 109 6.88 9.14 -8.92
C LEU A 109 7.11 10.65 -8.79
N ILE A 110 7.99 11.24 -9.60
CA ILE A 110 8.30 12.68 -9.53
C ILE A 110 7.07 13.52 -9.90
N HIS A 111 6.41 13.18 -11.02
CA HIS A 111 5.21 13.88 -11.47
C HIS A 111 4.04 13.75 -10.48
N LYS A 112 3.84 12.55 -9.93
CA LYS A 112 2.78 12.29 -8.94
C LYS A 112 3.05 13.03 -7.63
N LYS A 113 4.30 13.07 -7.17
CA LYS A 113 4.73 13.88 -6.03
C LYS A 113 4.36 15.35 -6.23
N GLU A 114 4.72 15.93 -7.37
CA GLU A 114 4.42 17.34 -7.69
C GLU A 114 2.92 17.61 -7.71
N LYS A 115 2.12 16.71 -8.32
CA LYS A 115 0.66 16.82 -8.29
C LYS A 115 0.10 16.78 -6.88
N LEU A 116 0.52 15.83 -6.04
CA LEU A 116 0.05 15.73 -4.65
C LEU A 116 0.36 17.02 -3.86
N VAL A 117 1.57 17.57 -4.02
CA VAL A 117 1.96 18.83 -3.38
C VAL A 117 1.11 20.00 -3.90
N ASN A 118 0.84 20.06 -5.20
CA ASN A 118 -0.01 21.10 -5.77
C ASN A 118 -1.45 21.03 -5.26
N GLU A 119 -2.02 19.82 -5.10
CA GLU A 119 -3.37 19.68 -4.52
C GLU A 119 -3.41 20.11 -3.05
N PHE A 120 -2.35 19.84 -2.29
CA PHE A 120 -2.22 20.33 -0.91
C PHE A 120 -2.22 21.88 -0.85
N ASN A 121 -1.41 22.55 -1.68
CA ASN A 121 -1.29 24.01 -1.72
C ASN A 121 -2.56 24.75 -2.21
N LYS A 122 -3.59 24.03 -2.68
CA LYS A 122 -4.89 24.64 -3.00
C LYS A 122 -5.76 24.82 -1.77
N LEU A 123 -5.50 24.06 -0.69
CA LEU A 123 -6.28 24.07 0.55
C LEU A 123 -5.59 24.86 1.68
N PHE A 124 -4.27 25.02 1.61
CA PHE A 124 -3.41 25.67 2.59
C PHE A 124 -2.45 26.64 1.89
#